data_AF-A0A2A2TIV5-F1
#
_entry.id   AF-A0A2A2TIV5-F1
#
_cell.length_a   1.000
_cell.length_b   1.000
_cell.length_c   1.000
_cell.angle_alpha   90.00
_cell.angle_beta   90.00
_cell.angle_gamma   90.00
#
_symmetry.space_group_name_H-M   'P 1'
#
loop_
_entity.id
_entity.type
_entity.pdbx_description
1 polymer ?
#
loop_
_entity_poly.entity_id
_entity_poly.type
_entity_poly.pdbx_seq_one_letter_code
_entity_poly.pdbx_strand_id
1 'polypeptide(L)'
;MQLHQEINDLRKAGKLEEAYTRGKELVNEYPEDQYIKSSFGWVLYEQVKNLVEIAQESQGTQANQSASQLRDILREYYKLNLPRPDLLF
;
A
#
# COMPACT_ATOMS: atom_id res chain seq x y z
N MET A 1 -16.49 11.83 9.31
CA MET A 1 -15.75 11.18 8.21
C MET A 1 -15.13 9.93 8.79
N GLN A 2 -15.25 8.78 8.12
CA GLN A 2 -14.58 7.56 8.59
C GLN A 2 -13.11 7.61 8.12
N LEU A 3 -12.16 7.37 9.01
CA LEU A 3 -10.72 7.56 8.72
C LEU A 3 -10.22 6.71 7.54
N HIS A 4 -10.79 5.53 7.33
CA HIS A 4 -10.49 4.68 6.18
C HIS A 4 -10.97 5.28 4.83
N GLN A 5 -12.00 6.15 4.84
CA GLN A 5 -12.48 6.82 3.63
C GLN A 5 -11.46 7.86 3.14
N GLU A 6 -10.78 8.54 4.07
CA GLU A 6 -9.72 9.51 3.74
C GLU A 6 -8.60 8.86 2.92
N ILE A 7 -8.15 7.67 3.35
CA ILE A 7 -7.14 6.87 2.64
C ILE A 7 -7.66 6.47 1.25
N ASN A 8 -8.91 6.00 1.18
CA ASN A 8 -9.52 5.57 -0.08
C ASN A 8 -9.68 6.71 -1.08
N ASP A 9 -10.01 7.90 -0.61
CA ASP A 9 -10.21 9.08 -1.45
C ASP A 9 -8.87 9.59 -2.00
N LEU A 10 -7.82 9.64 -1.17
CA LEU A 10 -6.45 9.95 -1.62
C LEU A 10 -5.96 8.94 -2.66
N ARG A 11 -6.20 7.65 -2.42
CA ARG A 11 -5.84 6.57 -3.35
C ARG A 11 -6.56 6.75 -4.70
N LYS A 12 -7.88 6.94 -4.68
CA LYS A 12 -8.70 7.14 -5.90
C LYS A 12 -8.35 8.42 -6.65
N ALA A 13 -7.83 9.44 -5.95
CA ALA A 13 -7.34 10.68 -6.55
C ALA A 13 -5.95 10.52 -7.21
N GLY A 14 -5.33 9.34 -7.16
CA GLY A 14 -3.99 9.08 -7.68
C GLY A 14 -2.87 9.60 -6.76
N LYS A 15 -3.21 10.13 -5.58
CA LYS A 15 -2.26 10.67 -4.59
C LYS A 15 -1.70 9.56 -3.71
N LEU A 16 -1.02 8.59 -4.34
CA LEU A 16 -0.57 7.37 -3.66
C LEU A 16 0.43 7.61 -2.53
N GLU A 17 1.32 8.58 -2.65
CA GLU A 17 2.28 8.93 -1.59
C GLU A 17 1.58 9.55 -0.37
N GLU A 18 0.59 10.43 -0.61
CA GLU A 18 -0.25 11.00 0.46
C GLU A 18 -1.09 9.90 1.13
N ALA A 19 -1.72 9.04 0.32
CA ALA A 19 -2.50 7.90 0.82
C ALA A 19 -1.64 6.94 1.66
N TYR A 20 -0.38 6.74 1.26
CA TYR A 20 0.56 5.90 1.97
C TYR A 20 0.94 6.51 3.32
N THR A 21 1.33 7.79 3.33
CA THR A 21 1.72 8.50 4.54
C THR A 21 0.58 8.51 5.53
N ARG A 22 -0.63 8.86 5.06
CA ARG A 22 -1.82 8.91 5.89
C ARG A 22 -2.24 7.54 6.41
N GLY A 23 -2.21 6.51 5.57
CA GLY A 23 -2.52 5.15 5.98
C GLY A 23 -1.55 4.61 7.03
N LYS A 24 -0.26 4.95 6.91
CA LYS A 24 0.78 4.58 7.89
C LYS A 24 0.55 5.25 9.24
N GLU A 25 0.23 6.54 9.26
CA GLU A 25 -0.16 7.25 10.50
C GLU A 25 -1.37 6.59 11.16
N LEU A 26 -2.43 6.35 10.39
CA LEU A 26 -3.68 5.82 10.91
C LEU A 26 -3.55 4.38 11.42
N VAL A 27 -2.75 3.53 10.79
CA VAL A 27 -2.48 2.18 11.31
C VAL A 27 -1.66 2.22 12.61
N ASN A 28 -0.79 3.21 12.78
CA ASN A 28 -0.04 3.39 14.03
C ASN A 28 -0.92 3.95 15.15
N GLU A 29 -1.84 4.86 14.83
CA GLU A 29 -2.79 5.44 15.78
C GLU A 29 -3.92 4.46 16.16
N TYR A 30 -4.38 3.66 15.20
CA TYR A 30 -5.49 2.73 15.34
C TYR A 30 -5.10 1.30 14.92
N PRO A 31 -4.17 0.66 15.65
CA PRO A 31 -3.61 -0.63 15.27
C PRO A 31 -4.59 -1.81 15.35
N GLU A 32 -5.78 -1.62 15.92
CA GLU A 32 -6.83 -2.65 15.99
C GLU A 32 -7.94 -2.43 14.94
N ASP A 33 -7.95 -1.28 14.25
CA ASP A 33 -8.97 -0.97 13.25
C ASP A 33 -8.71 -1.71 11.94
N GLN A 34 -9.53 -2.73 11.68
CA GLN A 34 -9.42 -3.55 10.48
C GLN A 34 -9.75 -2.79 9.20
N TYR A 35 -10.65 -1.80 9.25
CA TYR A 35 -11.02 -1.03 8.06
C TYR A 35 -9.87 -0.13 7.61
N ILE A 36 -9.17 0.51 8.56
CA ILE A 36 -7.98 1.32 8.28
C ILE A 36 -6.88 0.44 7.68
N LYS A 37 -6.62 -0.72 8.27
CA LYS A 37 -5.64 -1.68 7.75
C LYS A 37 -6.00 -2.17 6.35
N SER A 38 -7.26 -2.51 6.09
CA SER A 38 -7.70 -2.96 4.77
C SER A 38 -7.56 -1.85 3.73
N SER A 39 -7.98 -0.62 4.05
CA SER A 39 -7.79 0.54 3.18
C SER A 39 -6.33 0.83 2.87
N PHE A 40 -5.45 0.77 3.89
CA PHE A 40 -4.01 0.93 3.67
C PHE A 40 -3.42 -0.22 2.85
N GLY A 41 -3.90 -1.46 3.03
CA GLY A 41 -3.53 -2.61 2.21
C GLY A 41 -3.80 -2.39 0.72
N TRP A 42 -4.91 -1.75 0.36
CA TRP A 42 -5.20 -1.38 -1.03
C TRP A 42 -4.24 -0.33 -1.59
N VAL A 43 -3.76 0.60 -0.77
CA VAL A 43 -2.73 1.57 -1.17
C VAL A 43 -1.42 0.85 -1.47
N LEU A 44 -0.99 -0.06 -0.59
CA LEU A 44 0.21 -0.86 -0.79
C LEU A 44 0.11 -1.72 -2.05
N TYR A 45 -1.05 -2.32 -2.30
CA TYR A 45 -1.31 -3.08 -3.52
C TYR A 45 -1.12 -2.24 -4.79
N GLU A 46 -1.68 -1.03 -4.81
CA GLU A 46 -1.58 -0.14 -5.97
C GLU A 46 -0.15 0.34 -6.20
N GLN A 47 0.62 0.59 -5.13
CA GLN A 47 2.06 0.85 -5.23
C GLN A 47 2.83 -0.34 -5.81
N VAL A 48 2.54 -1.56 -5.36
CA VAL A 48 3.15 -2.78 -5.93
C VAL A 48 2.82 -2.92 -7.40
N LYS A 49 1.55 -2.73 -7.78
CA LYS A 49 1.11 -2.82 -9.17
C LYS A 49 1.89 -1.83 -10.06
N ASN A 50 2.00 -0.57 -9.63
CA ASN A 50 2.75 0.45 -10.36
C ASN A 50 4.25 0.11 -10.45
N LEU A 51 4.85 -0.40 -9.37
CA LEU A 51 6.26 -0.82 -9.39
C LEU A 51 6.51 -1.99 -10.34
N VAL A 52 5.57 -2.94 -10.42
CA VAL A 52 5.65 -4.07 -11.35
C VAL A 52 5.53 -3.59 -12.79
N GLU A 53 4.59 -2.69 -13.08
CA GLU A 53 4.45 -2.06 -14.41
C GLU A 53 5.74 -1.35 -14.82
N ILE A 54 6.31 -0.50 -13.94
CA ILE A 54 7.58 0.18 -14.18
C ILE A 54 8.72 -0.82 -14.40
N ALA A 55 8.81 -1.86 -13.57
CA ALA A 55 9.86 -2.88 -13.68
C ALA A 55 9.78 -3.71 -14.97
N GLN A 56 8.57 -3.91 -15.51
CA GLN A 56 8.37 -4.56 -16.80
C GLN A 56 8.79 -3.65 -17.96
N GLU A 57 8.59 -2.34 -17.84
CA GLU A 57 8.94 -1.36 -18.86
C GLU A 57 10.43 -1.00 -18.89
N SER A 58 11.14 -1.16 -17.77
CA SER A 58 12.52 -0.68 -17.61
C SER A 58 13.57 -1.80 -17.51
N GLN A 59 14.63 -1.71 -18.33
CA GLN A 59 15.69 -2.73 -18.38
C GLN A 59 16.75 -2.54 -17.28
N GLY A 60 17.08 -3.65 -16.61
CA GLY A 60 18.34 -3.87 -15.87
C GLY A 60 18.46 -3.16 -14.51
N THR A 61 18.67 -1.85 -14.50
CA THR A 61 19.04 -1.10 -13.29
C THR A 61 17.81 -0.71 -12.47
N GLN A 62 16.73 -0.29 -13.15
CA GLN A 62 15.47 0.07 -12.48
C GLN A 62 14.74 -1.15 -11.91
N ALA A 63 14.83 -2.30 -12.57
CA ALA A 63 14.26 -3.56 -12.07
C ALA A 63 14.80 -3.96 -10.68
N ASN A 64 16.09 -3.75 -10.41
CA ASN A 64 16.69 -4.02 -9.10
C ASN A 64 16.19 -3.06 -8.01
N GLN A 65 15.99 -1.77 -8.35
CA GLN A 65 15.42 -0.79 -7.43
C GLN A 65 13.95 -1.12 -7.13
N SER A 66 13.15 -1.41 -8.15
CA SER A 66 11.76 -1.83 -7.99
C SER A 66 11.63 -3.09 -7.13
N ALA A 67 12.54 -4.06 -7.28
CA ALA A 67 12.56 -5.26 -6.45
C ALA A 67 12.86 -4.98 -4.97
N SER A 68 13.73 -4.00 -4.67
CA SER A 68 13.99 -3.58 -3.29
C SER A 68 12.77 -2.89 -2.67
N GLN A 69 12.14 -1.96 -3.40
CA GLN A 69 10.93 -1.26 -2.97
C GLN A 69 9.76 -2.22 -2.77
N LEU A 70 9.60 -3.20 -3.66
CA LEU A 70 8.61 -4.26 -3.54
C LEU A 70 8.76 -5.02 -2.22
N ARG A 71 10.00 -5.40 -1.86
CA ARG A 71 10.26 -6.11 -0.59
C ARG A 71 9.89 -5.28 0.63
N ASP A 72 10.14 -3.98 0.60
CA ASP A 72 9.79 -3.09 1.70
C ASP A 72 8.27 -2.95 1.85
N ILE A 73 7.55 -2.80 0.74
CA ILE A 73 6.08 -2.76 0.74
C ILE A 73 5.49 -4.08 1.25
N LEU A 74 6.03 -5.22 0.81
CA LEU A 74 5.56 -6.54 1.28
C LEU A 74 5.82 -6.74 2.78
N ARG A 75 6.94 -6.24 3.30
CA ARG A 75 7.21 -6.26 4.75
C ARG A 75 6.22 -5.40 5.52
N GLU A 76 5.88 -4.22 4.99
CA GLU A 76 4.87 -3.37 5.62
C GLU A 76 3.49 -3.99 5.56
N TYR A 77 3.10 -4.59 4.44
CA TYR A 77 1.85 -5.34 4.31
C TYR A 77 1.78 -6.47 5.33
N TYR A 78 2.86 -7.24 5.50
CA TYR A 78 2.94 -8.31 6.49
C TYR A 78 2.73 -7.79 7.93
N LYS A 79 3.25 -6.60 8.27
CA LYS A 79 3.07 -5.98 9.59
C LYS A 79 1.63 -5.57 9.88
N LEU A 80 0.79 -5.36 8.86
CA LEU A 80 -0.62 -5.02 9.08
C LEU A 80 -1.39 -6.13 9.78
N ASN A 81 -0.88 -7.38 9.72
CA ASN A 81 -1.49 -8.54 10.36
C ASN A 81 -3.00 -8.64 10.04
N LEU A 82 -3.32 -8.46 8.75
CA LEU A 82 -4.69 -8.51 8.26
C LEU A 82 -5.23 -9.96 8.34
N PRO A 83 -6.43 -10.17 8.90
CA PRO A 83 -7.05 -11.49 8.93
C PRO A 83 -7.51 -11.86 7.51
N ARG A 84 -6.64 -12.62 6.82
CA ARG A 84 -6.67 -13.01 5.39
C ARG A 84 -6.12 -11.94 4.44
N PRO A 85 -5.40 -12.38 3.38
CA PRO A 85 -5.11 -11.51 2.25
C PRO A 85 -6.42 -11.28 1.49
N ASP A 86 -7.10 -10.16 1.77
CA ASP A 86 -8.16 -9.61 0.90
C ASP A 86 -7.64 -9.26 -0.51
N LEU A 87 -6.33 -9.44 -0.76
CA LEU A 87 -5.64 -9.31 -2.04
C LEU A 87 -6.07 -10.33 -3.13
N LEU A 88 -7.02 -11.23 -2.84
CA LEU A 88 -7.42 -12.33 -3.73
C LEU A 88 -8.90 -12.32 -4.14
N PHE A 89 -9.59 -11.18 -4.02
CA PHE A 89 -10.96 -11.02 -4.54
C PHE A 89 -10.99 -10.21 -5.84
#